data_AF-A0A943K6C3-F1
#
_entry.id   AF-A0A943K6C3-F1
#
_cell.length_a   1.000
_cell.length_b   1.000
_cell.length_c   1.000
_cell.angle_alpha   90.00
_cell.angle_beta   90.00
_cell.angle_gamma   90.00
#
_symmetry.space_group_name_H-M   'P 1'
#
loop_
_entity.id
_entity.type
_entity.pdbx_description
1 polymer ?
#
loop_
_entity_poly.entity_id
_entity_poly.type
_entity_poly.pdbx_seq_one_letter_code
_entity_poly.pdbx_strand_id
1 'polypeptide(L)'
;MATELEGNEQLQKFIALLSDLNHECAETFATGKIEILHKMNGTIREMYAIQHGGKEEAYTAIEEDAQAIYKNFNAIVAMLKSNENGTFDKATNNAVKTFLQNIFDADLRILAAYGLV
;
A
#
# COMPACT_ATOMS: atom_id res chain seq x y z
N MET A 1 18.13 -24.23 -2.95
CA MET A 1 19.17 -23.36 -2.36
C MET A 1 19.14 -21.95 -2.95
N ALA A 2 19.49 -21.70 -4.22
CA ALA A 2 19.48 -20.31 -4.75
C ALA A 2 18.07 -19.67 -4.80
N THR A 3 17.06 -20.43 -5.25
CA THR A 3 15.66 -19.97 -5.33
C THR A 3 14.98 -19.79 -3.97
N GLU A 4 15.42 -20.51 -2.93
CA GLU A 4 14.89 -20.37 -1.57
C GLU A 4 15.47 -19.14 -0.85
N LEU A 5 16.73 -18.80 -1.14
CA LEU A 5 17.36 -17.57 -0.66
C LEU A 5 16.71 -16.34 -1.31
N GLU A 6 16.49 -16.38 -2.63
CA GLU A 6 15.85 -15.29 -3.37
C GLU A 6 14.40 -15.03 -2.89
N GLY A 7 13.61 -16.10 -2.64
CA GLY A 7 12.27 -15.96 -2.10
C GLY A 7 12.24 -15.36 -0.68
N ASN A 8 13.21 -15.70 0.15
CA ASN A 8 13.36 -15.11 1.50
C ASN A 8 13.74 -13.62 1.43
N GLU A 9 14.66 -13.24 0.55
CA GLU A 9 15.04 -11.83 0.34
C GLU A 9 13.87 -10.99 -0.18
N GLN A 10 13.09 -11.51 -1.14
CA GLN A 10 11.90 -10.83 -1.64
C GLN A 10 10.83 -10.67 -0.56
N LEU A 11 10.60 -11.70 0.26
CA LEU A 11 9.64 -11.62 1.37
C LEU A 11 10.07 -10.59 2.42
N GLN A 12 11.35 -10.57 2.79
CA GLN A 12 11.87 -9.55 3.71
C GLN A 12 11.72 -8.14 3.15
N LYS A 13 11.96 -7.97 1.84
CA LYS A 13 11.75 -6.70 1.15
C LYS A 13 10.28 -6.31 1.13
N PHE A 14 9.37 -7.25 0.87
CA PHE A 14 7.94 -7.00 0.92
C PHE A 14 7.50 -6.54 2.32
N ILE A 15 8.00 -7.19 3.38
CA ILE A 15 7.73 -6.81 4.77
C ILE A 15 8.26 -5.39 5.08
N ALA A 16 9.45 -5.03 4.61
CA ALA A 16 9.98 -3.68 4.76
C ALA A 16 9.07 -2.64 4.08
N LEU A 17 8.58 -2.94 2.88
CA LEU A 17 7.67 -2.07 2.14
C LEU A 17 6.30 -1.91 2.83
N LEU A 18 5.77 -2.95 3.50
CA LEU A 18 4.58 -2.83 4.34
C LEU A 18 4.82 -1.84 5.48
N SER A 19 5.97 -1.95 6.17
CA SER A 19 6.33 -0.99 7.22
C SER A 19 6.48 0.45 6.70
N ASP A 20 7.05 0.62 5.50
CA ASP A 20 7.15 1.94 4.86
C ASP A 20 5.77 2.49 4.50
N LEU A 21 4.89 1.65 3.94
CA LEU A 21 3.51 2.02 3.60
C LEU A 21 2.73 2.44 4.84
N ASN A 22 2.87 1.72 5.95
CA ASN A 22 2.27 2.06 7.23
C ASN A 22 2.66 3.47 7.68
N HIS A 23 3.97 3.78 7.63
CA HIS A 23 4.50 5.08 8.00
C HIS A 23 3.99 6.19 7.07
N GLU A 24 3.95 5.93 5.77
CA GLU A 24 3.46 6.87 4.76
C GLU A 24 1.96 7.16 4.90
N CYS A 25 1.15 6.14 5.20
CA CYS A 25 -0.26 6.31 5.54
C CYS A 25 -0.40 7.22 6.77
N ALA A 26 0.32 6.92 7.86
CA ALA A 26 0.28 7.70 9.08
C ALA A 26 0.72 9.16 8.86
N GLU A 27 1.78 9.40 8.10
CA GLU A 27 2.27 10.74 7.76
C GLU A 27 1.26 11.50 6.88
N THR A 28 0.65 10.83 5.91
CA THR A 28 -0.38 11.43 5.05
C THR A 28 -1.61 11.83 5.88
N PHE A 29 -2.02 11.00 6.85
CA PHE A 29 -3.09 11.35 7.79
C PHE A 29 -2.75 12.55 8.67
N ALA A 30 -1.53 12.61 9.20
CA ALA A 30 -1.11 13.67 10.10
C ALA A 30 -0.93 15.02 9.39
N THR A 31 -0.41 15.00 8.17
CA THR A 31 0.06 16.22 7.48
C THR A 31 -0.84 16.67 6.34
N GLY A 32 -1.62 15.76 5.74
CA GLY A 32 -2.37 16.01 4.51
C GLY A 32 -1.51 16.31 3.28
N LYS A 33 -0.18 16.08 3.34
CA LYS A 33 0.73 16.37 2.23
C LYS A 33 0.57 15.34 1.12
N ILE A 34 0.07 15.79 -0.03
CA ILE A 34 -0.11 14.94 -1.22
C ILE A 34 1.22 14.48 -1.83
N GLU A 35 2.33 15.12 -1.51
CA GLU A 35 3.68 14.72 -1.93
C GLU A 35 4.02 13.30 -1.46
N ILE A 36 3.50 12.91 -0.28
CA ILE A 36 3.69 11.57 0.28
C ILE A 36 3.01 10.51 -0.61
N LEU A 37 1.93 10.87 -1.32
CA LEU A 37 1.25 9.96 -2.25
C LEU A 37 2.17 9.56 -3.42
N HIS A 38 3.13 10.40 -3.82
CA HIS A 38 4.13 9.98 -4.80
C HIS A 38 5.06 8.90 -4.27
N LYS A 39 5.46 8.99 -3.00
CA LYS A 39 6.26 7.98 -2.32
C LYS A 39 5.47 6.67 -2.18
N MET A 40 4.23 6.76 -1.70
CA MET A 40 3.30 5.61 -1.60
C MET A 40 3.12 4.89 -2.93
N ASN A 41 3.00 5.63 -4.04
CA ASN A 41 2.90 5.02 -5.36
C ASN A 41 4.14 4.18 -5.72
N GLY A 42 5.33 4.61 -5.31
CA GLY A 42 6.56 3.83 -5.46
C GLY A 42 6.50 2.54 -4.64
N THR A 43 6.25 2.68 -3.34
CA THR A 43 6.13 1.58 -2.36
C THR A 43 5.13 0.52 -2.84
N ILE A 44 3.92 0.94 -3.21
CA ILE A 44 2.82 0.07 -3.61
C ILE A 44 3.12 -0.65 -4.93
N ARG A 45 3.78 0.00 -5.88
CA ARG A 45 4.18 -0.65 -7.15
C ARG A 45 5.23 -1.72 -6.93
N GLU A 46 6.15 -1.49 -5.99
CA GLU A 46 7.17 -2.45 -5.66
C GLU A 46 6.59 -3.65 -4.89
N MET A 47 5.67 -3.40 -3.95
CA MET A 47 4.89 -4.45 -3.29
C MET A 47 4.15 -5.31 -4.31
N TYR A 48 3.44 -4.68 -5.26
CA TYR A 48 2.72 -5.38 -6.33
C TYR A 48 3.65 -6.27 -7.16
N ALA A 49 4.80 -5.75 -7.56
CA ALA A 49 5.77 -6.48 -8.37
C ALA A 49 6.31 -7.72 -7.65
N ILE A 50 6.59 -7.61 -6.34
CA ILE A 50 7.06 -8.73 -5.52
C ILE A 50 5.96 -9.77 -5.35
N GLN A 51 4.76 -9.37 -4.92
CA GLN A 51 3.68 -10.31 -4.64
C GLN A 51 3.16 -11.02 -5.90
N HIS A 52 3.03 -10.33 -7.04
CA HIS A 52 2.61 -10.96 -8.30
C HIS A 52 3.75 -11.73 -9.00
N GLY A 53 5.00 -11.38 -8.75
CA GLY A 53 6.17 -12.10 -9.26
C GLY A 53 6.52 -13.33 -8.43
N GLY A 54 6.17 -13.33 -7.15
CA GLY A 54 6.36 -14.41 -6.21
C GLY A 54 5.47 -15.63 -6.48
N LYS A 55 5.89 -16.79 -5.97
CA LYS A 55 5.16 -18.06 -6.04
C LYS A 55 4.92 -18.67 -4.66
N GLU A 56 5.35 -17.98 -3.62
CA GLU A 56 5.29 -18.40 -2.22
C GLU A 56 3.84 -18.37 -1.70
N GLU A 57 3.46 -19.38 -0.91
CA GLU A 57 2.14 -19.43 -0.27
C GLU A 57 1.86 -18.22 0.63
N ALA A 58 2.91 -17.60 1.17
CA ALA A 58 2.85 -16.39 1.97
C ALA A 58 2.21 -15.21 1.22
N TYR A 59 2.31 -15.14 -0.11
CA TYR A 59 1.66 -14.11 -0.91
C TYR A 59 0.19 -14.44 -1.20
N THR A 60 -0.12 -15.71 -1.43
CA THR A 60 -1.51 -16.16 -1.63
C THR A 60 -2.36 -15.91 -0.39
N ALA A 61 -1.79 -16.10 0.81
CA ALA A 61 -2.49 -15.91 2.07
C ALA A 61 -2.96 -14.45 2.31
N ILE A 62 -2.32 -13.49 1.65
CA ILE A 62 -2.57 -12.05 1.82
C ILE A 62 -3.14 -11.38 0.57
N GLU A 63 -3.46 -12.16 -0.46
CA GLU A 63 -3.91 -11.66 -1.78
C GLU A 63 -5.07 -10.68 -1.65
N GLU A 64 -6.09 -11.02 -0.85
CA GLU A 64 -7.28 -10.18 -0.70
C GLU A 64 -6.94 -8.79 -0.12
N ASP A 65 -6.11 -8.74 0.92
CA ASP A 65 -5.68 -7.50 1.56
C ASP A 65 -4.72 -6.70 0.67
N ALA A 66 -3.79 -7.36 -0.02
CA ALA A 66 -2.92 -6.71 -0.99
C ALA A 66 -3.75 -6.05 -2.12
N GLN A 67 -4.75 -6.77 -2.65
CA GLN A 67 -5.67 -6.22 -3.64
C GLN A 67 -6.48 -5.03 -3.10
N ALA A 68 -6.85 -5.04 -1.82
CA ALA A 68 -7.48 -3.89 -1.18
C ALA A 68 -6.55 -2.68 -1.20
N ILE A 69 -5.27 -2.83 -0.84
CA ILE A 69 -4.27 -1.75 -0.91
C ILE A 69 -4.21 -1.17 -2.33
N TYR A 70 -4.02 -2.02 -3.34
CA TYR A 70 -3.85 -1.59 -4.72
C TYR A 70 -5.08 -0.87 -5.28
N LYS A 71 -6.27 -1.40 -5.02
CA LYS A 71 -7.53 -0.81 -5.51
C LYS A 71 -7.82 0.53 -4.87
N ASN A 72 -7.64 0.65 -3.55
CA ASN A 72 -7.85 1.91 -2.84
C ASN A 72 -6.85 2.97 -3.29
N PHE A 73 -5.58 2.60 -3.49
CA PHE A 73 -4.59 3.55 -3.96
C PHE A 73 -4.84 4.00 -5.41
N ASN A 74 -5.24 3.09 -6.30
CA ASN A 74 -5.66 3.44 -7.64
C ASN A 74 -6.88 4.40 -7.64
N ALA A 75 -7.82 4.24 -6.70
CA ALA A 75 -8.93 5.16 -6.54
C ALA A 75 -8.47 6.56 -6.13
N ILE A 76 -7.52 6.66 -5.19
CA ILE A 76 -6.88 7.94 -4.83
C ILE A 76 -6.27 8.58 -6.08
N VAL A 77 -5.42 7.85 -6.82
CA VAL A 77 -4.77 8.37 -8.04
C VAL A 77 -5.80 8.83 -9.08
N ALA A 78 -6.89 8.10 -9.28
CA ALA A 78 -7.95 8.49 -10.20
C ALA A 78 -8.61 9.81 -9.78
N MET A 79 -8.91 9.97 -8.48
CA MET A 79 -9.48 11.21 -7.94
C MET A 79 -8.53 12.40 -8.08
N LEU A 80 -7.23 12.20 -7.82
CA LEU A 80 -6.22 13.24 -8.00
C LEU A 80 -6.16 13.69 -9.47
N LYS A 81 -6.18 12.74 -10.41
CA LYS A 81 -6.14 13.03 -11.85
C LYS A 81 -7.39 13.74 -12.35
N SER A 82 -8.57 13.41 -11.81
CA SER A 82 -9.82 14.07 -12.19
C SER A 82 -9.98 15.47 -11.59
N ASN A 83 -9.13 15.86 -10.64
CA ASN A 83 -9.20 17.18 -10.01
C ASN A 83 -8.41 18.22 -10.82
N GLU A 84 -8.99 18.67 -11.93
CA GLU A 84 -8.39 19.64 -12.86
C GLU A 84 -8.18 21.04 -12.23
N ASN A 85 -8.91 21.36 -11.16
CA ASN A 85 -8.87 22.68 -10.51
C ASN A 85 -7.80 22.81 -9.42
N GLY A 86 -7.04 21.75 -9.13
CA GLY A 86 -5.95 21.77 -8.15
C GLY A 86 -6.39 21.96 -6.69
N THR A 87 -7.69 21.94 -6.39
CA THR A 87 -8.23 22.13 -5.04
C THR A 87 -9.12 20.97 -4.64
N PHE A 88 -8.80 20.27 -3.55
CA PHE A 88 -9.69 19.26 -2.99
C PHE A 88 -10.86 19.91 -2.26
N ASP A 89 -12.07 19.70 -2.75
CA ASP A 89 -13.26 20.01 -1.98
C ASP A 89 -13.37 19.08 -0.75
N LYS A 90 -14.32 19.38 0.14
CA LYS A 90 -14.52 18.60 1.37
C LYS A 90 -14.89 17.15 1.08
N ALA A 91 -15.65 16.89 0.02
CA ALA A 91 -16.08 15.54 -0.35
C ALA A 91 -14.89 14.69 -0.83
N THR A 92 -14.05 15.27 -1.69
CA THR A 92 -12.85 14.64 -2.24
C THR A 92 -11.84 14.35 -1.13
N ASN A 93 -11.62 15.30 -0.20
CA ASN A 93 -10.78 15.08 0.98
C ASN A 93 -11.28 13.94 1.86
N ASN A 94 -12.60 13.86 2.11
CA ASN A 94 -13.17 12.77 2.91
C ASN A 94 -13.00 11.42 2.21
N ALA A 95 -13.20 11.35 0.89
CA ALA A 95 -13.01 10.12 0.13
C ALA A 95 -11.55 9.65 0.12
N VAL A 96 -10.58 10.57 -0.07
CA VAL A 96 -9.14 10.26 0.02
C VAL A 96 -8.81 9.69 1.40
N LYS A 97 -9.34 10.28 2.48
CA LYS A 97 -9.14 9.76 3.84
C LYS A 97 -9.73 8.36 4.03
N THR A 98 -10.91 8.09 3.50
CA THR A 98 -11.51 6.74 3.54
C THR A 98 -10.62 5.72 2.82
N PHE A 99 -10.10 6.07 1.64
CA PHE A 99 -9.21 5.16 0.90
C PHE A 99 -7.87 4.94 1.61
N LEU A 100 -7.29 5.98 2.20
CA LEU A 100 -6.10 5.85 3.04
C LEU A 100 -6.35 4.96 4.26
N GLN A 101 -7.54 5.05 4.88
CA GLN A 101 -7.89 4.20 6.02
C GLN A 101 -8.00 2.73 5.59
N ASN A 102 -8.66 2.48 4.45
CA ASN A 102 -8.76 1.12 3.91
C ASN A 102 -7.38 0.52 3.58
N ILE A 103 -6.44 1.32 3.08
CA ILE A 103 -5.06 0.89 2.84
C ILE A 103 -4.39 0.53 4.17
N PHE A 104 -4.48 1.39 5.17
CA PHE A 104 -3.89 1.17 6.49
C PHE A 104 -4.46 -0.08 7.18
N ASP A 105 -5.79 -0.26 7.15
CA ASP A 105 -6.43 -1.43 7.76
C ASP A 105 -6.04 -2.74 7.06
N ALA A 106 -5.87 -2.71 5.74
CA ALA A 106 -5.40 -3.86 4.98
C ALA A 106 -3.93 -4.17 5.29
N ASP A 107 -3.08 -3.15 5.34
CA ASP A 107 -1.67 -3.26 5.70
C ASP A 107 -1.50 -3.91 7.10
N LEU A 108 -2.27 -3.47 8.09
CA LEU A 108 -2.29 -4.10 9.41
C LEU A 108 -2.72 -5.57 9.40
N ARG A 109 -3.70 -5.95 8.56
CA ARG A 109 -4.12 -7.36 8.42
C ARG A 109 -3.03 -8.23 7.80
N ILE A 110 -2.28 -7.69 6.82
CA ILE A 110 -1.13 -8.39 6.24
C ILE A 110 -0.03 -8.57 7.29
N LEU A 111 0.31 -7.52 8.04
CA LEU A 111 1.30 -7.60 9.12
C LEU A 111 0.89 -8.64 10.18
N ALA A 112 -0.39 -8.69 10.56
CA ALA A 112 -0.92 -9.68 11.49
C ALA A 112 -0.86 -11.11 10.92
N ALA A 113 -1.16 -11.29 9.62
CA ALA A 113 -1.04 -12.59 8.96
C ALA A 113 0.40 -13.12 8.95
N TYR A 114 1.39 -12.23 8.96
CA TYR A 114 2.81 -12.57 9.08
C TYR A 114 3.32 -12.64 10.53
N GLY A 115 2.47 -12.38 11.54
CA GLY A 115 2.84 -12.41 12.95
C GLY A 115 3.78 -11.27 13.37
N LEU A 116 3.68 -10.12 12.70
CA LEU A 116 4.54 -8.95 12.93
C LEU A 116 3.91 -7.89 13.86
N VAL A 117 2.64 -8.05 14.23
CA VAL A 117 1.88 -7.19 15.15
C VAL A 117 0.94 -8.00 16.02
#